data_AF-A0A1G2VH88-F1
#
_entry.id   AF-A0A1G2VH88-F1
#
_cell.length_a   1.000
_cell.length_b   1.000
_cell.length_c   1.000
_cell.angle_alpha   90.00
_cell.angle_beta   90.00
_cell.angle_gamma   90.00
#
_symmetry.space_group_name_H-M   'P 1'
#
loop_
_entity.id
_entity.type
_entity.pdbx_description
1 polymer ?
#
loop_
_entity_poly.entity_id
_entity_poly.type
_entity_poly.pdbx_seq_one_letter_code
_entity_poly.pdbx_strand_id
1 'polypeptide(L)' 'MEIPITPFLAKLILCLNPFHRMLVMCKGYNEDYENFTELVWQDDKNLDFYDKVTYPEFQLWLH' A
#
# COMPACT_ATOMS: atom_id res chain seq x y z
N MET A 1 -3.35 -13.71 -2.92
CA MET A 1 -3.20 -13.32 -4.35
C MET A 1 -2.62 -11.92 -4.41
N GLU A 2 -1.63 -11.70 -5.27
CA GLU A 2 -0.99 -10.39 -5.46
C GLU A 2 -1.63 -9.69 -6.66
N ILE A 3 -2.26 -8.54 -6.42
CA ILE A 3 -2.94 -7.76 -7.45
C ILE A 3 -2.28 -6.39 -7.49
N PRO A 4 -1.58 -6.00 -8.57
CA PRO A 4 -1.04 -4.65 -8.69
C PRO A 4 -2.20 -3.64 -8.73
N ILE A 5 -2.09 -2.57 -7.97
CA ILE A 5 -3.12 -1.54 -7.86
C ILE A 5 -2.54 -0.14 -8.11
N THR A 6 -3.39 0.78 -8.52
CA THR A 6 -2.99 2.18 -8.67
C THR A 6 -2.91 2.86 -7.30
N PRO A 7 -2.10 3.94 -7.14
CA PRO A 7 -2.08 4.78 -5.94
C PRO A 7 -3.46 5.20 -5.43
N PHE A 8 -4.35 5.53 -6.36
CA PHE A 8 -5.72 5.90 -6.05
C PHE A 8 -6.48 4.75 -5.37
N LEU A 9 -6.39 3.54 -5.94
CA LEU A 9 -7.00 2.35 -5.35
C LEU A 9 -6.32 1.95 -4.04
N ALA A 10 -5.00 2.08 -3.93
CA ALA A 10 -4.26 1.83 -2.69
C ALA A 10 -4.78 2.70 -1.55
N LYS A 11 -4.86 4.02 -1.77
CA LYS A 11 -5.41 4.97 -0.80
C LYS A 11 -6.87 4.66 -0.46
N LEU A 12 -7.69 4.36 -1.46
CA LEU A 12 -9.12 4.09 -1.28
C LEU A 12 -9.36 2.80 -0.51
N ILE A 13 -8.64 1.73 -0.84
CA ILE A 13 -8.74 0.43 -0.14
C ILE A 13 -8.20 0.56 1.27
N LEU A 14 -7.06 1.24 1.46
CA LEU A 14 -6.48 1.48 2.78
C LEU A 14 -7.44 2.29 3.68
N CYS A 15 -8.07 3.32 3.13
CA CYS A 15 -9.05 4.15 3.84
C CYS A 15 -10.33 3.39 4.18
N LEU A 16 -10.80 2.55 3.26
CA LEU A 16 -12.08 1.86 3.42
C LEU A 16 -11.95 0.54 4.14
N ASN A 17 -10.75 0.00 4.38
CA ASN A 17 -10.48 -1.38 4.79
C ASN A 17 -11.40 -1.87 5.94
N PRO A 18 -12.56 -2.47 5.65
CA PRO A 18 -13.56 -2.76 6.67
C PRO A 18 -13.40 -4.17 7.25
N PHE A 19 -12.56 -5.01 6.62
CA PHE A 19 -12.56 -6.45 6.85
C PHE A 19 -11.20 -7.03 7.21
N HIS A 20 -10.11 -6.25 7.24
CA HIS A 20 -8.74 -6.73 7.48
C HIS A 20 -8.29 -7.92 6.60
N ARG A 21 -9.09 -8.29 5.58
CA ARG A 21 -8.79 -9.38 4.63
C ARG A 21 -7.95 -8.92 3.43
N MET A 22 -7.76 -7.60 3.33
CA MET A 22 -7.07 -6.93 2.24
C MET A 22 -5.88 -6.18 2.84
N LEU A 23 -4.67 -6.60 2.47
CA LEU A 23 -3.43 -5.95 2.86
C LEU A 23 -2.97 -5.09 1.68
N VAL A 24 -2.79 -3.80 1.91
CA VAL A 24 -2.20 -2.90 0.90
C VAL A 24 -0.70 -2.93 1.14
N MET A 25 0.06 -3.42 0.18
CA MET A 25 1.51 -3.48 0.23
C MET A 25 2.12 -2.38 -0.64
N CYS A 26 3.21 -1.79 -0.17
CA CYS A 26 4.00 -0.81 -0.89
C CYS A 26 5.44 -1.27 -1.02
N LYS A 27 6.00 -1.18 -2.23
CA LYS A 27 7.42 -1.45 -2.48
C LYS A 27 8.25 -0.21 -2.17
N GLY A 28 9.44 -0.42 -1.61
CA GLY A 28 10.35 0.68 -1.32
C GLY A 28 9.89 1.59 -0.19
N TYR A 29 8.96 1.08 0.63
CA TYR A 29 8.55 1.74 1.84
C TYR A 29 9.50 1.37 2.99
N ASN A 30 9.90 2.36 3.80
CA ASN A 30 10.89 2.20 4.89
C ASN A 30 12.33 1.89 4.40
N GLU A 31 13.21 1.36 5.27
CA GLU A 31 14.59 0.96 4.94
C GLU A 31 14.68 -0.21 3.93
N ASP A 32 13.55 -0.84 3.62
CA ASP A 32 13.43 -1.99 2.72
C ASP A 32 13.08 -1.56 1.29
N TYR A 33 14.11 -1.19 0.52
CA TYR A 33 13.97 -0.79 -0.88
C TYR A 33 13.58 -1.94 -1.83
N GLU A 34 13.79 -3.18 -1.43
CA GLU A 34 13.55 -4.36 -2.27
C GLU A 34 12.23 -5.08 -1.96
N ASN A 35 11.74 -4.97 -0.72
CA ASN A 35 10.58 -5.72 -0.24
C ASN A 35 9.29 -4.89 -0.29
N PHE A 36 8.18 -5.62 -0.26
CA PHE A 36 6.85 -5.05 -0.09
C PHE A 36 6.51 -4.99 1.40
N THR A 37 6.16 -3.81 1.89
CA THR A 37 5.77 -3.56 3.28
C THR A 37 4.28 -3.29 3.35
N GLU A 38 3.63 -3.83 4.38
CA GLU A 38 2.21 -3.55 4.64
C GLU A 38 2.02 -2.09 5.04
N LEU A 39 1.07 -1.44 4.38
CA LEU A 39 0.54 -0.14 4.78
C LEU A 39 -0.65 -0.33 5.71
N VAL A 40 -0.63 0.39 6.82
CA VAL A 40 -1.68 0.42 7.83
C VAL A 40 -2.26 1.82 7.89
N TRP A 41 -3.58 1.94 7.73
CA TRP A 41 -4.25 3.25 7.68
C TRP A 41 -3.90 4.17 8.87
N GLN A 42 -3.73 3.60 10.06
CA GLN A 42 -3.44 4.38 11.27
C GLN A 42 -2.12 5.15 11.18
N ASP A 43 -1.08 4.51 10.64
CA ASP A 43 0.26 5.05 10.54
C ASP A 43 0.49 5.76 9.19
N ASP A 44 -0.10 5.23 8.12
CA ASP A 44 0.27 5.56 6.74
C ASP A 44 -0.75 6.44 5.99
N LYS A 45 -1.83 6.89 6.65
CA LYS A 45 -2.84 7.78 6.04
C LYS A 45 -2.27 9.08 5.46
N ASN A 46 -1.12 9.52 5.96
CA ASN A 46 -0.47 10.78 5.58
C ASN A 46 0.58 10.60 4.48
N LEU A 47 0.81 9.38 3.98
CA LEU A 47 1.75 9.15 2.88
C LEU A 47 1.25 9.82 1.60
N ASP A 48 2.19 10.31 0.79
CA ASP A 48 1.88 10.78 -0.55
C ASP A 48 1.89 9.62 -1.53
N PHE A 49 0.76 8.91 -1.64
CA PHE A 49 0.60 7.76 -2.54
C PHE A 49 0.95 8.07 -4.00
N TYR A 50 0.92 9.35 -4.43
CA TYR A 50 1.21 9.73 -5.81
C TYR A 50 2.70 9.97 -6.08
N ASP A 51 3.53 9.97 -5.04
CA ASP A 51 4.97 10.06 -5.18
C ASP A 51 5.54 8.74 -5.71
N LYS A 52 5.79 8.71 -7.02
CA LYS A 52 6.37 7.56 -7.71
C LYS A 52 7.86 7.38 -7.46
N VAL A 53 8.52 8.35 -6.84
CA VAL A 53 9.95 8.27 -6.50
C VAL A 53 10.10 7.47 -5.22
N THR A 54 9.36 7.83 -4.17
CA THR A 54 9.41 7.13 -2.88
C THR A 54 8.52 5.90 -2.83
N TYR A 55 7.38 5.88 -3.55
CA TYR A 55 6.44 4.76 -3.58
C TYR A 55 6.23 4.26 -5.01
N PRO A 56 7.20 3.51 -5.57
CA PRO A 56 7.18 3.11 -6.97
C PRO A 56 6.07 2.12 -7.32
N GLU A 57 5.63 1.28 -6.38
CA GLU A 57 4.71 0.18 -6.67
C GLU A 57 3.80 -0.16 -5.49
N PHE A 58 2.50 -0.35 -5.77
CA PHE A 58 1.50 -0.78 -4.80
C PHE A 58 0.86 -2.10 -5.23
N GLN A 59 0.67 -2.99 -4.26
CA GLN A 59 0.01 -4.27 -4.45
C GLN A 59 -1.10 -4.46 -3.42
N LEU A 60 -2.12 -5.22 -3.81
CA LEU A 60 -3.13 -5.72 -2.91
C LEU A 60 -2.87 -7.20 -2.67
N TRP A 61 -2.72 -7.58 -1.42
CA TRP A 61 -2.58 -8.96 -1.00
C TRP A 61 -3.88 -9.38 -0.32
N LEU A 62 -4.56 -10.37 -0.94
CA LEU A 62 -5.74 -11.01 -0.38
C LEU A 62 -5.32 -12.27 0.38
N HIS A 63 -5.72 -12.37 1.65
CA HIS A 63 -5.56 -13.56 2.50
C HIS A 63 -6.68 -14.57 2.27
#